data_AF-A0A1F8P5L3-F1
#
_entry.id   AF-A0A1F8P5L3-F1
#
_cell.length_a   1.000
_cell.length_b   1.000
_cell.length_c   1.000
_cell.angle_alpha   90.00
_cell.angle_beta   90.00
_cell.angle_gamma   90.00
#
_symmetry.space_group_name_H-M   'P 1'
#
loop_
_entity.id
_entity.type
_entity.pdbx_description
1 polymer ?
#
loop_
_entity_poly.entity_id
_entity_poly.type
_entity_poly.pdbx_seq_one_letter_code
_entity_poly.pdbx_strand_id
1 'polypeptide(L)'
;MHPRMRIWIPIATGLLMLAIAFVISVPSAEAQCGSQASSCKNCHEVQGQMPVNDKGDWHVSHAFGDFCEFCHAGNVQAMDVEAAHTGMVDPLADVQASCAACHPSDTKEMAEVYAVALGVEVGTGSSGGTSSGETPQGGSTASEGSPGTVIDLSPPEIVTEDLVDFNQRYEETVLGVRNINWGNVILGVMIVAVAVGGAGFVIWNERRLRAAAEPTAEKEGGAALTSILTIEGVSPEISALIPQLEALNPLGRRALTKLLENPEEASDLLFRLSRLDPDLVRQVRGLDRDTRSMLLAMAGN
;
A
#
# COMPACT_ATOMS: atom_id res chain seq x y z
N MET A 1 -6.40 -50.28 -7.60
CA MET A 1 -7.13 -49.01 -7.32
C MET A 1 -8.22 -48.85 -8.36
N HIS A 2 -9.49 -48.84 -7.94
CA HIS A 2 -10.60 -48.80 -8.89
C HIS A 2 -10.66 -47.46 -9.65
N PRO A 3 -10.91 -47.46 -10.97
CA PRO A 3 -10.94 -46.25 -11.80
C PRO A 3 -12.00 -45.24 -11.35
N ARG A 4 -13.05 -45.71 -10.66
CA ARG A 4 -14.05 -44.84 -10.03
C ARG A 4 -13.47 -43.98 -8.90
N MET A 5 -12.52 -44.50 -8.13
CA MET A 5 -11.95 -43.79 -6.97
C MET A 5 -11.01 -42.65 -7.37
N ARG A 6 -10.48 -42.66 -8.60
CA ARG A 6 -9.62 -41.58 -9.13
C ARG A 6 -10.36 -40.27 -9.41
N ILE A 7 -11.67 -40.33 -9.68
CA ILE A 7 -12.48 -39.14 -9.99
C ILE A 7 -12.98 -38.46 -8.70
N TRP A 8 -13.22 -39.22 -7.64
CA TRP A 8 -13.75 -38.67 -6.38
C TRP A 8 -12.72 -37.94 -5.52
N ILE A 9 -11.44 -38.30 -5.63
CA ILE A 9 -10.35 -37.65 -4.89
C ILE A 9 -10.27 -36.14 -5.21
N PRO A 10 -10.14 -35.69 -6.48
CA PRO A 10 -10.05 -34.25 -6.77
C PRO A 10 -11.30 -33.46 -6.40
N ILE A 11 -12.49 -34.08 -6.48
CA ILE A 11 -13.76 -33.44 -6.10
C ILE A 11 -13.81 -33.22 -4.58
N ALA A 12 -13.43 -34.23 -3.80
CA ALA A 12 -13.38 -34.12 -2.34
C ALA A 12 -12.32 -33.09 -1.88
N THR A 13 -11.16 -33.05 -2.54
CA THR A 13 -10.12 -32.05 -2.23
C THR A 13 -10.56 -30.63 -2.59
N GLY A 14 -11.27 -30.45 -3.72
CA GLY A 14 -11.84 -29.16 -4.12
C GLY A 14 -12.89 -28.64 -3.15
N LEU A 15 -13.81 -29.51 -2.70
CA LEU A 15 -14.83 -29.15 -1.70
C LEU A 15 -14.22 -28.81 -0.34
N LEU A 16 -13.18 -29.54 0.09
CA LEU A 16 -12.48 -29.24 1.33
C LEU A 16 -11.77 -27.88 1.28
N MET A 17 -11.10 -27.56 0.17
CA MET A 17 -10.46 -26.25 -0.02
C MET A 17 -11.47 -25.10 -0.06
N LEU A 18 -12.63 -25.31 -0.68
CA LEU A 18 -13.72 -24.34 -0.71
C LEU A 18 -14.29 -24.08 0.70
N ALA A 19 -14.47 -25.14 1.49
CA ALA A 19 -14.94 -25.03 2.87
C ALA A 19 -13.93 -24.31 3.77
N ILE A 20 -12.63 -24.59 3.60
CA ILE A 20 -11.56 -23.89 4.33
C ILE A 20 -11.52 -22.41 3.94
N ALA A 21 -11.65 -22.08 2.65
CA ALA A 21 -11.71 -20.69 2.19
C ALA A 21 -12.93 -19.94 2.78
N PHE A 22 -14.07 -20.63 2.93
CA PHE A 22 -15.27 -20.05 3.54
C PHE A 22 -15.13 -19.81 5.05
N VAL A 23 -14.40 -20.66 5.76
CA VAL A 23 -14.14 -20.52 7.21
C VAL A 23 -13.08 -19.44 7.49
N ILE A 24 -12.11 -19.26 6.59
CA ILE A 24 -11.07 -18.22 6.72
C ILE A 24 -11.60 -16.84 6.29
N SER A 25 -12.69 -16.78 5.52
CA SER A 25 -13.37 -15.54 5.17
C SER A 25 -14.24 -15.03 6.33
N VAL A 26 -13.64 -14.83 7.50
CA VAL A 26 -14.21 -13.94 8.51
C VAL A 26 -14.03 -12.54 7.93
N PRO A 27 -15.11 -11.78 7.62
CA PRO A 27 -14.91 -10.38 7.33
C PRO A 27 -14.27 -9.76 8.57
N SER A 28 -13.04 -9.26 8.45
CA SER A 28 -12.59 -8.22 9.36
C SER A 28 -13.63 -7.11 9.22
N ALA A 29 -14.38 -6.85 10.29
CA ALA A 29 -15.21 -5.67 10.39
C ALA A 29 -14.28 -4.45 10.50
N GLU A 30 -13.66 -4.08 9.39
CA GLU A 30 -12.65 -3.02 9.29
C GLU A 30 -12.86 -2.33 7.94
N ALA A 31 -13.94 -1.55 7.88
CA ALA A 31 -14.12 -0.47 6.93
C ALA A 31 -15.17 0.52 7.48
N GLN A 32 -14.93 1.03 8.69
CA GLN A 32 -15.53 2.28 9.16
C GLN A 32 -14.44 3.35 9.34
N CYS A 33 -13.58 3.52 8.34
CA CYS A 33 -12.70 4.70 8.24
C CYS A 33 -13.49 5.97 7.84
N GLY A 34 -14.59 6.25 8.57
CA GLY A 34 -15.38 7.47 8.43
C GLY A 34 -15.67 8.20 9.74
N SER A 35 -15.45 7.56 10.90
CA SER A 35 -15.49 8.14 12.26
C SER A 35 -15.42 6.99 13.27
N GLN A 36 -14.27 6.32 13.38
CA GLN A 36 -14.08 5.28 14.41
C GLN A 36 -14.33 5.95 15.77
N ALA A 37 -15.49 5.74 16.37
CA ALA A 37 -15.77 6.23 17.70
C ALA A 37 -14.76 5.59 18.65
N SER A 38 -13.98 6.43 19.31
CA SER A 38 -13.01 6.10 20.33
C SER A 38 -13.61 5.14 21.35
N SER A 39 -12.76 4.33 21.96
CA SER A 39 -13.15 3.54 23.12
C SER A 39 -13.81 4.41 24.20
N CYS A 40 -13.39 5.68 24.34
CA CYS A 40 -14.03 6.67 25.20
C CYS A 40 -15.51 6.86 24.85
N LYS A 41 -15.84 7.25 23.61
CA LYS A 41 -17.23 7.49 23.18
C LYS A 41 -18.06 6.21 23.22
N ASN A 42 -17.47 5.07 22.88
CA ASN A 42 -18.17 3.79 22.97
C ASN A 42 -18.56 3.43 24.42
N CYS A 43 -17.65 3.58 25.39
CA CYS A 43 -17.94 3.26 26.79
C CYS A 43 -18.83 4.32 27.47
N HIS A 44 -18.53 5.60 27.26
CA HIS A 44 -19.21 6.69 27.97
C HIS A 44 -20.58 7.02 27.37
N GLU A 45 -20.70 7.05 26.05
CA GLU A 45 -21.89 7.54 25.35
C GLU A 45 -22.77 6.40 24.83
N VAL A 46 -22.18 5.42 24.14
CA VAL A 46 -22.95 4.30 23.54
C VAL A 46 -23.39 3.32 24.62
N GLN A 47 -22.49 2.91 25.51
CA GLN A 47 -22.80 2.02 26.63
C GLN A 47 -23.37 2.77 27.84
N GLY A 48 -23.27 4.11 27.85
CA GLY A 48 -23.88 4.95 28.88
C GLY A 48 -23.26 4.82 30.27
N GLN A 49 -21.99 4.44 30.39
CA GLN A 49 -21.34 4.30 31.70
C GLN A 49 -21.22 5.65 32.43
N MET A 50 -20.88 6.71 31.69
CA MET A 50 -20.90 8.09 32.17
C MET A 50 -21.06 9.00 30.94
N PRO A 51 -22.29 9.14 30.42
CA PRO A 51 -22.54 9.97 29.25
C PRO A 51 -22.43 11.44 29.64
N VAL A 52 -21.76 12.24 28.81
CA VAL A 52 -21.52 13.67 29.01
C VAL A 52 -21.89 14.51 27.79
N ASN A 53 -22.12 13.92 26.61
CA ASN A 53 -22.43 14.67 25.38
C ASN A 53 -23.67 15.57 25.49
N ASP A 54 -24.60 15.28 26.40
CA ASP A 54 -25.79 16.07 26.67
C ASP A 54 -25.71 16.88 27.98
N LYS A 55 -24.51 16.96 28.58
CA LYS A 55 -24.29 17.58 29.90
C LYS A 55 -23.35 18.78 29.85
N GLY A 56 -23.92 19.93 30.19
CA GLY A 56 -23.19 21.19 30.30
C GLY A 56 -22.82 21.76 28.93
N ASP A 57 -22.67 23.08 28.89
CA ASP A 57 -22.49 23.80 27.63
C ASP A 57 -21.21 23.37 26.89
N TRP A 58 -20.14 23.03 27.63
CA TRP A 58 -18.87 22.57 27.05
C TRP A 58 -19.03 21.29 26.23
N HIS A 59 -19.49 20.21 26.85
CA HIS A 59 -19.59 18.91 26.16
C HIS A 59 -20.62 18.98 25.05
N VAL A 60 -21.75 19.68 25.25
CA VAL A 60 -22.76 19.84 24.19
C VAL A 60 -22.17 20.56 22.97
N SER A 61 -21.38 21.62 23.17
CA SER A 61 -20.72 22.34 22.08
C SER A 61 -19.64 21.53 21.36
N HIS A 62 -19.05 20.52 22.02
CA HIS A 62 -17.95 19.71 21.47
C HIS A 62 -18.33 18.25 21.15
N ALA A 63 -19.56 17.84 21.44
CA ALA A 63 -20.06 16.47 21.24
C ALA A 63 -20.31 16.09 19.77
N PHE A 64 -20.26 17.06 18.86
CA PHE A 64 -20.44 16.84 17.42
C PHE A 64 -19.37 15.91 16.83
N GLY A 65 -18.18 15.88 17.45
CA GLY A 65 -17.10 14.99 17.10
C GLY A 65 -16.77 13.98 18.19
N ASP A 66 -15.73 13.22 17.94
CA ASP A 66 -15.14 12.31 18.93
C ASP A 66 -13.80 12.89 19.36
N PHE A 67 -13.87 13.80 20.33
CA PHE A 67 -12.74 14.64 20.73
C PHE A 67 -12.34 14.46 22.19
N CYS A 68 -12.80 13.38 22.83
CA CYS A 68 -12.55 13.12 24.24
C CYS A 68 -11.05 13.19 24.56
N GLU A 69 -10.19 12.61 23.72
CA GLU A 69 -8.75 12.59 23.93
C GLU A 69 -8.06 13.95 23.78
N PHE A 70 -8.59 14.86 22.95
CA PHE A 70 -7.94 16.16 22.77
C PHE A 70 -8.05 17.00 24.04
N CYS A 71 -9.10 16.77 24.84
CA CYS A 71 -9.30 17.45 26.12
C CYS A 71 -8.74 16.63 27.28
N HIS A 72 -9.08 15.34 27.35
CA HIS A 72 -8.80 14.48 28.50
C HIS A 72 -7.57 13.60 28.34
N ALA A 73 -6.90 13.61 27.18
CA ALA A 73 -5.89 12.62 26.80
C ALA A 73 -6.42 11.17 26.93
N GLY A 74 -5.53 10.23 27.25
CA GLY A 74 -5.86 8.80 27.29
C GLY A 74 -5.62 8.08 25.98
N ASN A 75 -5.95 6.79 25.95
CA ASN A 75 -5.78 5.91 24.80
C ASN A 75 -7.13 5.52 24.21
N VAL A 76 -7.50 6.18 23.11
CA VAL A 76 -8.77 5.98 22.39
C VAL A 76 -8.91 4.63 21.70
N GLN A 77 -7.85 3.82 21.64
CA GLN A 77 -7.86 2.50 21.01
C GLN A 77 -7.97 1.37 22.04
N ALA A 78 -7.71 1.64 23.33
CA ALA A 78 -7.78 0.64 24.37
C ALA A 78 -9.23 0.38 24.80
N MET A 79 -9.65 -0.88 24.78
CA MET A 79 -10.98 -1.31 25.25
C MET A 79 -10.99 -1.71 26.74
N ASP A 80 -9.81 -1.81 27.33
CA ASP A 80 -9.60 -1.98 28.76
C ASP A 80 -9.59 -0.61 29.45
N VAL A 81 -10.29 -0.48 30.57
CA VAL A 81 -10.55 0.82 31.23
C VAL A 81 -9.25 1.43 31.74
N GLU A 82 -8.39 0.62 32.36
CA GLU A 82 -7.12 1.04 32.91
C GLU A 82 -6.16 1.49 31.79
N ALA A 83 -6.08 0.74 30.70
CA ALA A 83 -5.28 1.12 29.54
C ALA A 83 -5.82 2.37 28.82
N ALA A 84 -7.15 2.51 28.72
CA ALA A 84 -7.79 3.68 28.10
C ALA A 84 -7.56 4.96 28.92
N HIS A 85 -7.59 4.86 30.25
CA HIS A 85 -7.41 6.00 31.14
C HIS A 85 -5.93 6.32 31.45
N THR A 86 -4.99 5.53 30.92
CA THR A 86 -3.56 5.78 31.14
C THR A 86 -3.15 7.11 30.50
N GLY A 87 -2.61 8.02 31.31
CA GLY A 87 -2.16 9.34 30.85
C GLY A 87 -3.27 10.37 30.69
N MET A 88 -4.48 10.10 31.19
CA MET A 88 -5.54 11.12 31.22
C MET A 88 -5.14 12.32 32.06
N VAL A 89 -5.62 13.49 31.63
CA VAL A 89 -5.39 14.79 32.28
C VAL A 89 -6.69 15.52 32.52
N ASP A 90 -6.66 16.46 33.46
CA ASP A 90 -7.73 17.45 33.62
C ASP A 90 -7.63 18.47 32.46
N PRO A 91 -8.66 18.64 31.62
CA PRO A 91 -8.60 19.52 30.45
C PRO A 91 -8.29 20.98 30.77
N LEU A 92 -8.57 21.43 31.98
CA LEU A 92 -8.33 22.82 32.40
C LEU A 92 -6.97 23.01 33.10
N ALA A 93 -6.22 21.93 33.32
CA ALA A 93 -4.87 22.01 33.87
C ALA A 93 -3.87 22.62 32.86
N ASP A 94 -4.03 22.32 31.57
CA ASP A 94 -3.23 22.90 30.48
C ASP A 94 -4.13 23.22 29.27
N VAL A 95 -4.76 24.39 29.33
CA VAL A 95 -5.64 24.87 28.25
C VAL A 95 -4.91 25.07 26.92
N GLN A 96 -3.59 25.29 26.96
CA GLN A 96 -2.80 25.41 25.74
C GLN A 96 -2.70 24.05 25.04
N ALA A 97 -2.46 22.98 25.81
CA ALA A 97 -2.46 21.62 25.26
C ALA A 97 -3.85 21.17 24.81
N SER A 98 -4.89 21.45 25.61
CA SER A 98 -6.23 20.91 25.36
C SER A 98 -7.07 21.69 24.33
N CYS A 99 -6.81 22.99 24.15
CA CYS A 99 -7.70 23.84 23.34
C CYS A 99 -7.03 24.46 22.09
N ALA A 100 -5.71 24.71 22.11
CA ALA A 100 -5.07 25.53 21.10
C ALA A 100 -5.00 24.91 19.70
N ALA A 101 -5.19 23.60 19.58
CA ALA A 101 -5.28 22.93 18.29
C ALA A 101 -6.48 23.42 17.46
N CYS A 102 -7.58 23.78 18.13
CA CYS A 102 -8.81 24.28 17.50
C CYS A 102 -8.99 25.79 17.68
N HIS A 103 -8.46 26.36 18.77
CA HIS A 103 -8.60 27.76 19.15
C HIS A 103 -7.25 28.50 19.26
N PRO A 104 -6.40 28.51 18.22
CA PRO A 104 -5.02 29.00 18.36
C PRO A 104 -4.92 30.50 18.69
N SER A 105 -5.92 31.30 18.31
CA SER A 105 -5.95 32.75 18.53
C SER A 105 -6.66 33.19 19.80
N ASP A 106 -7.55 32.34 20.33
CA ASP A 106 -8.55 32.67 21.35
C ASP A 106 -8.62 31.63 22.47
N THR A 107 -7.63 30.72 22.56
CA THR A 107 -7.54 29.63 23.55
C THR A 107 -7.93 30.08 24.96
N LYS A 108 -7.31 31.17 25.44
CA LYS A 108 -7.50 31.65 26.81
C LYS A 108 -8.90 32.23 27.01
N GLU A 109 -9.39 33.02 26.06
CA GLU A 109 -10.72 33.64 26.13
C GLU A 109 -11.80 32.56 26.14
N MET A 110 -11.70 31.56 25.25
CA MET A 110 -12.65 30.45 25.20
C MET A 110 -12.59 29.61 26.48
N ALA A 111 -11.40 29.27 26.96
CA ALA A 111 -11.26 28.50 28.20
C ALA A 111 -11.83 29.21 29.43
N GLU A 112 -11.69 30.54 29.52
CA GLU A 112 -12.24 31.34 30.62
C GLU A 112 -13.77 31.28 30.69
N VAL A 113 -14.49 31.23 29.56
CA VAL A 113 -15.96 31.08 29.54
C VAL A 113 -16.39 29.84 30.33
N TYR A 114 -15.69 28.73 30.13
CA TYR A 114 -16.03 27.46 30.75
C TYR A 114 -15.48 27.33 32.17
N ALA A 115 -14.31 27.90 32.44
CA ALA A 115 -13.77 27.98 33.79
C ALA A 115 -14.71 28.75 34.73
N VAL A 116 -15.29 29.86 34.26
CA VAL A 116 -16.32 30.61 34.99
C VAL A 116 -17.58 29.78 35.21
N ALA A 117 -18.06 29.07 34.19
CA ALA A 117 -19.24 28.22 34.30
C ALA A 117 -19.04 27.06 35.30
N LEU A 118 -17.82 26.54 35.40
CA LEU A 118 -17.44 25.45 36.29
C LEU A 118 -16.97 25.91 37.68
N GLY A 119 -16.75 27.20 37.88
CA GLY A 119 -16.25 27.76 39.14
C GLY A 119 -14.79 27.36 39.44
N VAL A 120 -13.96 27.16 38.41
CA VAL A 120 -12.55 26.78 38.54
C VAL A 120 -11.65 27.85 37.91
N GLU A 121 -10.40 27.96 38.35
CA GLU A 121 -9.41 28.82 37.71
C GLU A 121 -8.67 28.07 36.60
N VAL A 122 -8.47 28.72 35.45
CA VAL A 122 -7.69 28.16 34.34
C VAL A 122 -6.24 27.95 34.77
N GLY A 123 -5.69 26.76 34.54
CA GLY A 123 -4.30 26.43 34.87
C GLY A 123 -4.07 26.02 36.33
N THR A 124 -5.12 25.99 37.17
CA THR A 124 -5.06 25.31 38.47
C THR A 124 -5.57 23.89 38.30
N GLY A 125 -4.76 23.01 37.71
CA GLY A 125 -5.08 21.59 37.62
C GLY A 125 -5.43 21.06 39.03
N SER A 126 -6.69 20.72 39.25
CA SER A 126 -7.16 20.39 40.59
C SER A 126 -6.68 19.00 40.94
N SER A 127 -5.67 18.95 41.82
CA SER A 127 -5.27 17.71 42.49
C SER A 127 -6.40 17.29 43.43
N GLY A 128 -7.31 16.43 42.93
CA GLY A 128 -8.22 15.56 43.68
C GLY A 128 -8.91 16.11 44.93
N GLY A 129 -10.25 16.22 44.88
CA GLY A 129 -11.09 15.91 46.04
C GLY A 129 -12.14 16.96 46.46
N THR A 130 -13.40 16.52 46.38
CA THR A 130 -14.52 16.77 47.31
C THR A 130 -15.08 18.19 47.51
N SER A 131 -16.39 18.26 47.31
CA SER A 131 -17.39 19.29 47.65
C SER A 131 -17.02 20.35 48.70
N SER A 132 -17.42 21.60 48.45
CA SER A 132 -18.51 22.31 49.17
C SER A 132 -18.66 23.70 48.57
N GLY A 133 -19.90 24.17 48.42
CA GLY A 133 -20.20 25.46 47.84
C GLY A 133 -19.82 26.62 48.75
N GLU A 134 -19.40 27.74 48.15
CA GLU A 134 -19.70 29.09 48.62
C GLU A 134 -19.32 30.10 47.54
N THR A 135 -20.23 31.03 47.28
CA THR A 135 -20.04 32.27 46.49
C THR A 135 -19.18 33.24 47.31
N PRO A 136 -18.36 34.13 46.70
CA PRO A 136 -18.87 35.46 46.31
C PRO A 136 -18.17 36.17 45.12
N GLN A 137 -19.01 36.85 44.32
CA GLN A 137 -18.94 38.28 43.94
C GLN A 137 -17.60 38.96 43.57
N GLY A 138 -17.55 39.47 42.32
CA GLY A 138 -17.32 40.91 42.07
C GLY A 138 -16.02 41.32 41.39
N GLY A 139 -16.13 42.02 40.25
CA GLY A 139 -15.06 42.90 39.75
C GLY A 139 -14.95 42.99 38.23
N SER A 140 -15.85 43.74 37.58
CA SER A 140 -15.65 44.17 36.19
C SER A 140 -14.60 45.28 36.13
N THR A 141 -13.54 45.07 35.35
CA THR A 141 -12.70 46.15 34.81
C THR A 141 -12.38 45.84 33.37
N ALA A 142 -12.97 46.64 32.47
CA ALA A 142 -12.62 46.68 31.05
C ALA A 142 -11.26 47.37 30.88
N SER A 143 -10.44 46.86 29.97
CA SER A 143 -9.27 47.58 29.46
C SER A 143 -9.11 47.30 27.96
N GLU A 144 -9.18 48.39 27.19
CA GLU A 144 -8.96 48.50 25.75
C GLU A 144 -7.47 48.45 25.35
N GLY A 145 -7.21 48.01 24.12
CA GLY A 145 -5.98 48.19 23.33
C GLY A 145 -5.42 46.85 22.81
N SER A 146 -5.01 46.62 21.55
CA SER A 146 -4.74 47.42 20.34
C SER A 146 -4.67 46.42 19.15
N PRO A 147 -4.72 46.82 17.85
CA PRO A 147 -4.95 45.89 16.75
C PRO A 147 -3.66 45.16 16.31
N GLY A 148 -3.70 43.82 16.35
CA GLY A 148 -2.65 42.93 15.87
C GLY A 148 -2.81 42.56 14.39
N THR A 149 -1.71 42.68 13.66
CA THR A 149 -1.52 42.39 12.23
C THR A 149 -2.01 41.01 11.80
N VAL A 150 -2.79 40.97 10.71
CA VAL A 150 -3.23 39.75 10.02
C VAL A 150 -2.05 39.17 9.25
N ILE A 151 -1.56 37.98 9.62
CA ILE A 151 -0.64 37.20 8.79
C ILE A 151 -1.49 36.16 8.04
N ASP A 152 -1.57 36.32 6.73
CA ASP A 152 -2.18 35.38 5.81
C ASP A 152 -1.29 34.14 5.69
N LEU A 153 -1.75 33.03 6.25
CA LEU A 153 -1.15 31.70 6.10
C LEU A 153 -2.19 30.79 5.45
N SER A 154 -2.14 30.71 4.12
CA SER A 154 -2.80 29.65 3.36
C SER A 154 -2.25 28.28 3.80
N PRO A 155 -3.10 27.26 4.04
CA PRO A 155 -2.64 25.94 4.51
C PRO A 155 -1.78 25.23 3.44
N PRO A 156 -0.69 24.56 3.82
CA PRO A 156 0.06 23.71 2.89
C PRO A 156 -0.77 22.47 2.55
N GLU A 157 -0.81 22.15 1.26
CA GLU A 157 -1.39 20.96 0.68
C GLU A 157 -0.73 19.71 1.30
N ILE A 158 -1.51 18.92 2.05
CA ILE A 158 -1.05 17.68 2.68
C ILE A 158 -0.89 16.63 1.58
N VAL A 159 0.36 16.32 1.24
CA VAL A 159 0.72 15.16 0.41
C VAL A 159 0.50 13.89 1.25
N THR A 160 -0.59 13.18 0.98
CA THR A 160 -0.94 11.92 1.62
C THR A 160 -0.20 10.74 0.97
N GLU A 161 1.10 10.58 1.24
CA GLU A 161 1.82 9.34 0.85
C GLU A 161 2.32 8.48 2.02
N ASP A 162 2.25 8.95 3.27
CA ASP A 162 2.52 8.10 4.44
C ASP A 162 1.52 8.42 5.57
N LEU A 163 0.40 7.70 5.58
CA LEU A 163 -0.46 7.65 6.75
C LEU A 163 0.29 6.85 7.83
N VAL A 164 1.04 7.57 8.68
CA VAL A 164 1.76 6.98 9.80
C VAL A 164 0.74 6.43 10.78
N ASP A 165 0.67 5.10 10.88
CA ASP A 165 -0.10 4.43 11.92
C ASP A 165 0.64 4.57 13.26
N PHE A 166 0.28 5.62 14.01
CA PHE A 166 0.86 5.91 15.31
C PHE A 166 0.58 4.81 16.35
N ASN A 167 -0.49 4.02 16.16
CA ASN A 167 -0.83 2.91 17.05
C ASN A 167 0.15 1.75 16.84
N GLN A 168 0.37 1.36 15.59
CA GLN A 168 1.36 0.34 15.25
C GLN A 168 2.75 0.75 15.75
N ARG A 169 3.11 2.03 15.58
CA ARG A 169 4.40 2.55 16.05
C ARG A 169 4.52 2.53 17.58
N TYR A 170 3.45 2.84 18.32
CA TYR A 170 3.45 2.77 19.78
C TYR A 170 3.55 1.31 20.29
N GLU A 171 2.78 0.39 19.68
CA GLU A 171 2.85 -1.04 19.98
C GLU A 171 4.27 -1.61 19.76
N GLU A 172 4.93 -1.21 18.66
CA GLU A 172 6.28 -1.66 18.33
C GLU A 172 7.37 -1.03 19.22
N THR A 173 7.24 0.25 19.57
CA THR A 173 8.30 1.00 20.27
C THR A 173 8.19 0.98 21.79
N VAL A 174 6.97 0.98 22.34
CA VAL A 174 6.74 1.08 23.79
C VAL A 174 6.36 -0.26 24.39
N LEU A 175 5.46 -1.00 23.75
CA LEU A 175 5.00 -2.30 24.24
C LEU A 175 5.88 -3.46 23.76
N GLY A 176 6.73 -3.24 22.74
CA GLY A 176 7.56 -4.27 22.14
C GLY A 176 6.76 -5.37 21.43
N VAL A 177 5.48 -5.14 21.18
CA VAL A 177 4.57 -6.09 20.53
C VAL A 177 4.65 -5.84 19.03
N ARG A 178 5.37 -6.71 18.30
CA ARG A 178 5.29 -6.72 16.83
C ARG A 178 4.04 -7.48 16.44
N ASN A 179 3.05 -6.77 15.92
CA ASN A 179 1.87 -7.39 15.34
C ASN A 179 2.26 -8.05 14.01
N ILE A 180 2.50 -9.37 14.04
CA ILE A 180 2.79 -10.12 12.81
C ILE A 180 1.49 -10.16 12.01
N ASN A 181 1.46 -9.42 10.89
CA ASN A 181 0.34 -9.51 9.96
C ASN A 181 0.31 -10.92 9.35
N TRP A 182 -0.51 -11.78 9.95
CA TRP A 182 -0.69 -13.17 9.53
C TRP A 182 -1.17 -13.28 8.08
N GLY A 183 -1.87 -12.27 7.56
CA GLY A 183 -2.24 -12.19 6.14
C GLY A 183 -1.03 -12.17 5.23
N ASN A 184 -0.01 -11.37 5.54
CA ASN A 184 1.24 -11.32 4.79
C ASN A 184 2.04 -12.63 4.90
N VAL A 185 2.01 -13.29 6.06
CA VAL A 185 2.64 -14.60 6.26
C VAL A 185 1.96 -15.67 5.39
N ILE A 186 0.63 -15.73 5.42
CA ILE A 186 -0.15 -16.68 4.61
C ILE A 186 0.09 -16.42 3.12
N LEU A 187 0.05 -15.16 2.69
CA LEU A 187 0.33 -14.77 1.31
C LEU A 187 1.73 -15.21 0.88
N GLY A 188 2.74 -14.98 1.72
CA GLY A 188 4.11 -15.43 1.48
C GLY A 188 4.21 -16.95 1.31
N VAL A 189 3.53 -17.71 2.17
CA VAL A 189 3.47 -19.18 2.07
C VAL A 189 2.80 -19.62 0.76
N MET A 190 1.70 -18.97 0.35
CA MET A 190 1.02 -19.29 -0.90
C MET A 190 1.89 -19.02 -2.13
N ILE A 191 2.62 -17.89 -2.15
CA ILE A 191 3.55 -17.56 -3.24
C ILE A 191 4.65 -18.62 -3.35
N VAL A 192 5.25 -19.01 -2.22
CA VAL A 192 6.27 -20.07 -2.19
C VAL A 192 5.69 -21.41 -2.67
N ALA A 193 4.49 -21.77 -2.24
CA ALA A 193 3.83 -23.01 -2.66
C ALA A 193 3.55 -23.03 -4.17
N VAL A 194 3.10 -21.92 -4.75
CA VAL A 194 2.87 -21.79 -6.19
C VAL A 194 4.19 -21.86 -6.96
N ALA A 195 5.24 -21.18 -6.47
CA ALA A 195 6.55 -21.20 -7.13
C ALA A 195 7.16 -22.62 -7.14
N VAL A 196 7.17 -23.29 -5.98
CA VAL A 196 7.71 -24.66 -5.85
C VAL A 196 6.84 -25.67 -6.59
N GLY A 197 5.51 -25.58 -6.45
CA GLY A 197 4.57 -26.45 -7.15
C GLY A 197 4.61 -26.30 -8.66
N GLY A 198 4.66 -25.06 -9.15
CA GLY A 198 4.78 -24.73 -10.57
C GLY A 198 6.09 -25.22 -11.16
N ALA A 199 7.22 -24.95 -10.51
CA ALA A 199 8.53 -25.44 -10.95
C ALA A 199 8.60 -26.97 -10.96
N GLY A 200 8.09 -27.63 -9.91
CA GLY A 200 8.02 -29.09 -9.84
C GLY A 200 7.16 -29.69 -10.95
N PHE A 201 6.02 -29.08 -11.26
CA PHE A 201 5.12 -29.51 -12.33
C PHE A 201 5.78 -29.41 -13.71
N VAL A 202 6.49 -28.31 -14.00
CA VAL A 202 7.21 -28.13 -15.27
C VAL A 202 8.27 -29.21 -15.45
N ILE A 203 9.11 -29.45 -14.43
CA ILE A 203 10.17 -30.47 -14.47
C ILE A 203 9.57 -31.87 -14.68
N TRP A 204 8.47 -32.18 -13.98
CA TRP A 204 7.79 -33.46 -14.13
C TRP A 204 7.19 -33.64 -15.53
N ASN A 205 6.55 -32.61 -16.06
CA ASN A 205 5.96 -32.64 -17.40
C ASN A 205 7.02 -32.80 -18.49
N GLU A 206 8.14 -32.07 -18.37
CA GLU A 206 9.26 -32.18 -19.31
C GLU A 206 9.89 -33.58 -19.30
N ARG A 207 10.11 -34.16 -18.11
CA ARG A 207 10.61 -35.54 -17.98
C ARG A 207 9.66 -36.56 -18.62
N ARG A 208 8.36 -36.38 -18.42
CA ARG A 208 7.34 -37.26 -19.01
C ARG A 208 7.32 -37.16 -20.54
N LEU A 209 7.44 -35.95 -21.09
CA LEU A 209 7.51 -35.75 -22.54
C LEU A 209 8.79 -36.33 -23.13
N ARG A 210 9.95 -36.16 -22.47
CA ARG A 210 11.22 -36.77 -22.88
C ARG A 210 11.15 -38.30 -22.90
N ALA A 211 10.57 -38.91 -21.87
CA ALA A 211 10.37 -40.36 -21.82
C ALA A 211 9.40 -40.88 -22.89
N ALA A 212 8.42 -40.08 -23.29
CA ALA A 212 7.51 -40.41 -24.39
C ALA A 212 8.13 -40.14 -25.78
N ALA A 213 9.13 -39.26 -25.85
CA ALA A 213 9.80 -38.86 -27.07
C ALA A 213 11.06 -39.68 -27.38
N GLU A 214 11.50 -40.58 -26.50
CA GLU A 214 12.51 -41.57 -26.88
C GLU A 214 11.93 -42.46 -27.99
N PRO A 215 12.42 -42.30 -29.23
CA PRO A 215 12.07 -43.23 -30.28
C PRO A 215 12.88 -44.50 -29.99
N THR A 216 12.24 -45.65 -30.09
CA THR A 216 12.92 -46.89 -30.44
C THR A 216 13.72 -46.66 -31.73
N ALA A 217 14.97 -46.23 -31.60
CA ALA A 217 15.89 -45.97 -32.69
C ALA A 217 17.23 -46.62 -32.37
N GLU A 218 17.20 -47.95 -32.27
CA GLU A 218 18.37 -48.74 -32.63
C GLU A 218 18.29 -49.01 -34.14
N LYS A 219 19.30 -48.51 -34.87
CA LYS A 219 19.57 -48.63 -36.31
C LYS A 219 18.72 -47.78 -37.27
N GLU A 220 19.21 -46.59 -37.58
CA GLU A 220 19.53 -46.16 -38.95
C GLU A 220 20.19 -44.77 -38.91
N GLY A 221 21.47 -44.75 -38.53
CA GLY A 221 22.32 -43.56 -38.67
C GLY A 221 22.81 -43.45 -40.10
N GLY A 222 22.44 -42.38 -40.81
CA GLY A 222 23.15 -41.99 -42.03
C GLY A 222 22.40 -41.11 -43.02
N ALA A 223 21.07 -41.12 -43.07
CA ALA A 223 20.33 -40.52 -44.21
C ALA A 223 19.54 -39.24 -43.90
N ALA A 224 19.32 -38.86 -42.64
CA ALA A 224 18.27 -37.89 -42.30
C ALA A 224 18.69 -36.39 -42.35
N LEU A 225 19.98 -36.06 -42.45
CA LEU A 225 20.43 -34.65 -42.44
C LEU A 225 20.40 -33.98 -43.81
N THR A 226 20.27 -34.74 -44.90
CA THR A 226 20.18 -34.21 -46.26
C THR A 226 18.74 -33.91 -46.70
N SER A 227 17.74 -34.40 -45.97
CA SER A 227 16.34 -34.37 -46.40
C SER A 227 15.52 -33.19 -45.89
N ILE A 228 16.08 -32.33 -45.03
CA ILE A 228 15.39 -31.13 -44.51
C ILE A 228 15.64 -29.90 -45.41
N LEU A 229 16.53 -29.99 -46.41
CA LEU A 229 16.87 -28.87 -47.31
C LEU A 229 16.14 -28.87 -48.66
N THR A 230 15.15 -29.73 -48.85
CA THR A 230 14.21 -29.68 -50.00
C THR A 230 12.83 -29.25 -49.52
N ILE A 231 12.75 -28.05 -48.94
CA ILE A 231 11.48 -27.32 -48.91
C ILE A 231 11.36 -26.64 -50.28
N GLU A 232 10.45 -27.16 -51.09
CA GLU A 232 10.11 -26.66 -52.42
C GLU A 232 9.75 -25.16 -52.32
N GLY A 233 10.66 -24.29 -52.76
CA GLY A 233 10.47 -22.83 -52.77
C GLY A 233 11.52 -22.00 -52.01
N VAL A 234 12.45 -22.61 -51.27
CA VAL A 234 13.54 -21.86 -50.62
C VAL A 234 14.70 -21.68 -51.60
N SER A 235 14.91 -20.46 -52.09
CA SER A 235 16.03 -20.10 -52.98
C SER A 235 17.37 -20.52 -52.33
N PRO A 236 18.35 -21.03 -53.11
CA PRO A 236 19.69 -21.37 -52.61
C PRO A 236 20.42 -20.19 -51.96
N GLU A 237 19.97 -18.96 -52.19
CA GLU A 237 20.48 -17.76 -51.53
C GLU A 237 20.05 -17.69 -50.05
N ILE A 238 18.86 -18.19 -49.72
CA ILE A 238 18.32 -18.18 -48.36
C ILE A 238 19.00 -19.26 -47.51
N SER A 239 19.30 -20.43 -48.11
CA SER A 239 19.99 -21.50 -47.39
C SER A 239 21.42 -21.13 -47.01
N ALA A 240 22.08 -20.28 -47.81
CA ALA A 240 23.40 -19.73 -47.49
C ALA A 240 23.39 -18.76 -46.28
N LEU A 241 22.23 -18.18 -45.93
CA LEU A 241 22.09 -17.24 -44.82
C LEU A 241 21.80 -17.93 -43.48
N ILE A 242 21.36 -19.19 -43.49
CA ILE A 242 21.00 -19.94 -42.27
C ILE A 242 22.13 -19.97 -41.24
N PRO A 243 23.40 -20.27 -41.59
CA PRO A 243 24.50 -20.28 -40.61
C PRO A 243 24.76 -18.90 -39.99
N GLN A 244 24.51 -17.82 -40.74
CA GLN A 244 24.67 -16.45 -40.24
C GLN A 244 23.55 -16.07 -39.28
N LEU A 245 22.34 -16.58 -39.50
CA LEU A 245 21.20 -16.39 -38.61
C LEU A 245 21.37 -17.14 -37.28
N GLU A 246 21.97 -18.33 -37.30
CA GLU A 246 22.29 -19.08 -36.08
C GLU A 246 23.35 -18.39 -35.22
N ALA A 247 24.30 -17.70 -35.85
CA ALA A 247 25.34 -16.94 -35.18
C ALA A 247 24.82 -15.66 -34.49
N LEU A 248 23.56 -15.25 -34.71
CA LEU A 248 22.98 -14.09 -34.04
C LEU A 248 22.75 -14.33 -32.54
N ASN A 249 23.00 -13.30 -31.74
CA ASN A 249 22.67 -13.29 -30.32
C ASN A 249 21.13 -13.41 -30.11
N PRO A 250 20.67 -13.82 -28.90
CA PRO A 250 19.24 -14.01 -28.64
C PRO A 250 18.39 -12.75 -28.87
N LEU A 251 18.98 -11.57 -28.62
CA LEU A 251 18.34 -10.29 -28.85
C LEU A 251 18.11 -10.03 -30.35
N GLY A 252 19.13 -10.29 -31.18
CA GLY A 252 19.08 -10.12 -32.63
C GLY A 252 18.08 -11.08 -33.29
N ARG A 253 17.98 -12.31 -32.79
CA ARG A 253 16.94 -13.26 -33.23
C ARG A 253 15.53 -12.75 -32.95
N ARG A 254 15.27 -12.24 -31.73
CA ARG A 254 13.95 -11.65 -31.39
C ARG A 254 13.64 -10.42 -32.22
N ALA A 255 14.62 -9.54 -32.44
CA ALA A 255 14.44 -8.36 -33.27
C ALA A 255 14.13 -8.73 -34.73
N LEU A 256 14.83 -9.73 -35.28
CA LEU A 256 14.59 -10.24 -36.62
C LEU A 256 13.21 -10.91 -36.73
N THR A 257 12.80 -11.72 -35.75
CA THR A 257 11.46 -12.31 -35.73
C THR A 257 10.39 -11.24 -35.76
N LYS A 258 10.50 -10.22 -34.89
CA LYS A 258 9.55 -9.09 -34.83
C LYS A 258 9.53 -8.29 -36.14
N LEU A 259 10.68 -8.14 -36.80
CA LEU A 259 10.76 -7.49 -38.11
C LEU A 259 10.05 -8.33 -39.19
N LEU A 260 10.25 -9.65 -39.19
CA LEU A 260 9.64 -10.56 -40.17
C LEU A 260 8.14 -10.80 -39.98
N GLU A 261 7.57 -10.46 -38.81
CA GLU A 261 6.12 -10.52 -38.56
C GLU A 261 5.33 -9.56 -39.46
N ASN A 262 5.91 -8.40 -39.83
CA ASN A 262 5.31 -7.40 -40.72
C ASN A 262 6.17 -7.18 -41.97
N PRO A 263 5.99 -7.97 -43.05
CA PRO A 263 6.88 -7.95 -44.20
C PRO A 263 6.90 -6.60 -44.96
N GLU A 264 5.78 -5.88 -45.00
CA GLU A 264 5.72 -4.57 -45.65
C GLU A 264 6.54 -3.52 -44.91
N GLU A 265 6.38 -3.44 -43.59
CA GLU A 265 7.13 -2.52 -42.72
C GLU A 265 8.62 -2.86 -42.71
N ALA A 266 8.96 -4.15 -42.69
CA ALA A 266 10.34 -4.62 -42.81
C ALA A 266 10.99 -4.19 -44.13
N SER A 267 10.25 -4.32 -45.25
CA SER A 267 10.75 -3.94 -46.56
C SER A 267 11.02 -2.44 -46.67
N ASP A 268 10.13 -1.60 -46.13
CA ASP A 268 10.31 -0.14 -46.11
C ASP A 268 11.50 0.26 -45.20
N LEU A 269 11.63 -0.36 -44.03
CA LEU A 269 12.72 -0.10 -43.11
C LEU A 269 14.07 -0.50 -43.74
N LEU A 270 14.17 -1.69 -44.32
CA LEU A 270 15.37 -2.14 -45.03
C LEU A 270 15.68 -1.26 -46.25
N PHE A 271 14.67 -0.80 -46.97
CA PHE A 271 14.84 0.14 -48.08
C PHE A 271 15.41 1.48 -47.60
N ARG A 272 14.87 2.06 -46.52
CA ARG A 272 15.40 3.29 -45.91
C ARG A 272 16.82 3.10 -45.37
N LEU A 273 17.11 1.95 -44.76
CA LEU A 273 18.47 1.61 -44.28
C LEU A 273 19.47 1.45 -45.42
N SER A 274 19.07 0.88 -46.56
CA SER A 274 19.95 0.75 -47.73
C SER A 274 20.34 2.09 -48.35
N ARG A 275 19.55 3.15 -48.09
CA ARG A 275 19.85 4.53 -48.49
C ARG A 275 20.62 5.31 -47.43
N LEU A 276 20.87 4.72 -46.25
CA LEU A 276 21.66 5.40 -45.22
C LEU A 276 23.12 5.45 -45.67
N ASP A 277 23.70 6.66 -45.65
CA ASP A 277 25.09 6.84 -46.02
C ASP A 277 25.99 6.07 -45.02
N PRO A 278 26.84 5.13 -45.50
CA PRO A 278 27.72 4.34 -44.64
C PRO A 278 28.70 5.20 -43.84
N ASP A 279 29.02 6.42 -44.29
CA ASP A 279 29.85 7.35 -43.52
C ASP A 279 29.11 7.93 -42.32
N LEU A 280 27.80 8.14 -42.44
CA LEU A 280 26.96 8.58 -41.32
C LEU A 280 26.90 7.51 -40.21
N VAL A 281 26.82 6.23 -40.60
CA VAL A 281 26.83 5.12 -39.63
C VAL A 281 28.15 5.05 -38.87
N ARG A 282 29.28 5.26 -39.56
CA ARG A 282 30.60 5.31 -38.92
C ARG A 282 30.71 6.51 -37.98
N GLN A 283 30.19 7.66 -38.38
CA GLN A 283 30.19 8.86 -37.57
C GLN A 283 29.35 8.67 -36.29
N VAL A 284 28.14 8.11 -36.41
CA VAL A 284 27.27 7.82 -35.26
C VAL A 284 27.87 6.76 -34.33
N ARG A 285 28.56 5.74 -34.87
CA ARG A 285 29.30 4.76 -34.05
C ARG A 285 30.48 5.38 -33.31
N GLY A 286 31.10 6.42 -33.87
CA GLY A 286 32.18 7.18 -33.26
C GLY A 286 31.73 8.19 -32.20
N LEU A 287 30.43 8.53 -32.15
CA LEU A 287 29.90 9.40 -31.10
C LEU A 287 30.01 8.74 -29.73
N ASP A 288 30.37 9.53 -28.72
CA ASP A 288 30.40 9.10 -27.33
C ASP A 288 29.00 8.67 -26.84
N ARG A 289 28.98 7.99 -25.70
CA ARG A 289 27.76 7.40 -25.15
C ARG A 289 26.71 8.44 -24.81
N ASP A 290 27.12 9.62 -24.36
CA ASP A 290 26.22 10.67 -23.88
C ASP A 290 25.56 11.37 -25.06
N THR A 291 26.33 11.72 -26.10
CA THR A 291 25.81 12.28 -27.35
C THR A 291 24.84 11.32 -28.03
N ARG A 292 25.11 10.02 -28.01
CA ARG A 292 24.19 9.01 -28.55
C ARG A 292 22.89 8.92 -27.77
N SER A 293 22.96 9.03 -26.44
CA SER A 293 21.78 9.02 -25.58
C SER A 293 20.88 10.24 -25.82
N MET A 294 21.49 11.41 -26.04
CA MET A 294 20.78 12.65 -26.36
C MET A 294 20.08 12.56 -27.72
N LEU A 295 20.74 12.02 -28.75
CA LEU A 295 20.12 11.79 -30.05
C LEU A 295 18.96 10.80 -29.99
N LEU A 296 19.08 9.72 -29.20
CA LEU A 296 17.98 8.76 -29.01
C LEU A 296 16.79 9.38 -28.25
N ALA A 297 17.05 10.25 -27.27
CA ALA A 297 16.00 10.98 -26.56
C ALA A 297 15.25 11.95 -27.48
N MET A 298 15.94 12.58 -28.44
CA MET A 298 15.31 13.48 -29.42
C MET A 298 14.54 12.74 -30.53
N ALA A 299 14.92 11.50 -30.85
CA ALA A 299 14.26 10.69 -31.88
C ALA A 299 13.05 9.90 -31.36
N GLY A 300 12.80 9.90 -30.05
CA GLY A 300 11.71 9.16 -29.39
C GLY A 300 10.43 9.97 -29.14
N ASN A 301 10.30 11.17 -29.72
CA ASN A 301 9.11 12.02 -29.73
C ASN A 301 8.53 12.10 -31.16
#